data_AF-A0A084XV01-F1
#
_entry.id   AF-A0A084XV01-F1
#
_cell.length_a   1.000
_cell.length_b   1.000
_cell.length_c   1.000
_cell.angle_alpha   90.00
_cell.angle_beta   90.00
_cell.angle_gamma   90.00
#
_symmetry.space_group_name_H-M   'P 1'
#
loop_
_entity.id
_entity.type
_entity.pdbx_description
1 polymer ?
#
loop_
_entity_poly.entity_id
_entity_poly.type
_entity_poly.pdbx_seq_one_letter_code
_entity_poly.pdbx_strand_id
1 'polypeptide(L)' 'MKPGVRPPRVVIDTNLVLSALVFAQGRLTRLRQAWQADCMQLLVSRETAAELIRTLGYPKF' A
#
# COMPACT_ATOMS: atom_id res chain seq x y z
N MET A 1 -16.83 0.90 10.22
CA MET A 1 -16.85 2.37 9.99
C MET A 1 -18.26 2.89 10.22
N LYS A 2 -18.42 4.12 10.72
CA LYS A 2 -19.75 4.77 10.78
C LYS A 2 -20.24 5.07 9.36
N PRO A 3 -21.51 4.84 9.01
CA PRO A 3 -22.03 5.22 7.70
C PRO A 3 -21.83 6.72 7.49
N GLY A 4 -21.15 7.10 6.39
CA GLY A 4 -20.90 8.50 6.00
C GLY A 4 -19.46 9.01 6.15
N VAL A 5 -18.57 8.31 6.86
CA VAL A 5 -17.15 8.70 6.97
C VAL A 5 -16.34 8.01 5.87
N ARG A 6 -15.79 8.79 4.92
CA ARG A 6 -14.86 8.26 3.91
C ARG A 6 -13.50 7.99 4.56
N PRO A 7 -12.81 6.91 4.17
CA PRO A 7 -11.47 6.66 4.67
C PRO A 7 -10.53 7.80 4.25
N PRO A 8 -9.53 8.15 5.08
CA PRO A 8 -8.55 9.17 4.74
C PRO A 8 -7.82 8.77 3.45
N ARG A 9 -7.60 9.76 2.58
CA ARG A 9 -6.81 9.60 1.37
C ARG A 9 -5.36 9.94 1.70
N VAL A 10 -4.46 8.97 1.51
CA VAL A 10 -3.08 9.08 1.97
C VAL A 10 -2.11 8.77 0.84
N VAL A 11 -1.02 9.52 0.78
CA VAL A 11 0.17 9.18 0.00
C VAL A 11 1.17 8.59 0.99
N ILE A 12 1.69 7.42 0.67
CA ILE A 12 2.70 6.74 1.49
C ILE A 12 3.97 6.62 0.65
N ASP A 13 5.11 6.75 1.31
CA ASP A 13 6.41 6.50 0.71
C ASP A 13 6.43 5.14 -0.01
N THR A 14 6.92 5.14 -1.25
CA THR A 14 6.91 3.95 -2.12
C THR A 14 7.68 2.78 -1.51
N ASN A 15 8.76 3.02 -0.76
CA ASN A 15 9.52 1.94 -0.13
C ASN A 15 8.75 1.28 1.01
N LEU A 16 7.91 2.04 1.74
CA LEU A 16 7.03 1.47 2.75
C LEU A 16 5.92 0.63 2.11
N VAL A 17 5.35 1.07 0.99
CA VAL A 17 4.36 0.27 0.24
C VAL A 17 5.01 -1.00 -0.30
N LEU A 18 6.17 -0.89 -0.95
CA LEU A 18 6.93 -2.03 -1.45
C LEU A 18 7.25 -3.04 -0.34
N SER A 19 7.80 -2.55 0.77
CA SER A 19 8.13 -3.40 1.93
C SER A 19 6.90 -4.06 2.52
N ALA A 20 5.75 -3.36 2.59
CA ALA A 20 4.50 -3.92 3.07
C ALA A 20 3.93 -5.00 2.12
N LEU A 21 4.22 -4.93 0.82
CA LEU A 21 3.80 -5.93 -0.18
C LEU A 21 4.73 -7.15 -0.21
N VAL A 22 6.05 -6.96 -0.11
CA VAL A 22 7.05 -8.03 -0.19
C VAL A 22 7.12 -8.84 1.11
N PHE A 23 7.08 -8.18 2.28
CA PHE A 23 7.27 -8.87 3.56
C PHE A 23 5.94 -9.24 4.22
N ALA A 24 5.68 -10.54 4.35
CA ALA A 24 4.46 -11.04 4.99
C ALA A 24 4.38 -10.73 6.50
N GLN A 25 5.51 -10.67 7.20
CA GLN A 25 5.56 -10.33 8.63
C GLN A 25 6.49 -9.13 8.88
N GLY A 26 6.24 -8.40 9.97
CA GLY A 26 7.11 -7.33 10.45
C GLY A 26 6.35 -6.05 10.79
N ARG A 27 7.10 -4.95 10.95
CA ARG A 27 6.58 -3.66 11.41
C ARG A 27 5.48 -3.07 10.51
N LEU A 28 5.47 -3.43 9.23
CA LEU A 28 4.52 -2.93 8.24
C LEU A 28 3.32 -3.85 8.02
N THR A 29 3.22 -4.99 8.71
CA THR A 29 2.03 -5.87 8.63
C THR A 29 0.75 -5.10 8.98
N ARG A 30 0.80 -4.24 10.01
CA ARG A 30 -0.35 -3.42 10.41
C ARG A 30 -0.78 -2.43 9.32
N LEU A 31 0.17 -1.90 8.56
CA LEU A 31 -0.12 -1.00 7.43
C LEU A 31 -0.89 -1.73 6.34
N ARG A 32 -0.41 -2.92 5.94
CA ARG A 32 -1.09 -3.76 4.94
C ARG A 32 -2.49 -4.18 5.42
N GLN A 33 -2.62 -4.59 6.68
CA GLN A 33 -3.91 -4.97 7.26
C GLN A 33 -4.91 -3.81 7.29
N ALA A 34 -4.46 -2.61 7.68
CA ALA A 34 -5.31 -1.43 7.69
C ALA A 34 -5.76 -1.04 6.27
N TRP A 35 -4.87 -1.16 5.28
CA TRP A 35 -5.22 -0.95 3.88
C TRP A 35 -6.26 -1.95 3.40
N GLN A 36 -6.04 -3.26 3.63
CA GLN A 36 -6.96 -4.33 3.24
C GLN A 36 -8.32 -4.25 3.94
N ALA A 37 -8.37 -3.62 5.11
CA ALA A 37 -9.60 -3.39 5.87
C ALA A 37 -10.32 -2.07 5.48
N ASP A 38 -9.94 -1.43 4.37
CA ASP A 38 -10.48 -0.16 3.89
C ASP A 38 -10.39 0.99 4.90
N CYS A 39 -9.45 0.93 5.85
CA CYS A 39 -9.25 1.99 6.84
C CYS A 39 -8.58 3.24 6.23
N MET A 40 -8.03 3.14 5.02
CA MET A 40 -7.41 4.24 4.28
C MET A 40 -7.47 4.00 2.77
N GLN A 41 -7.47 5.08 2.00
CA GLN A 41 -7.38 5.02 0.54
C GLN A 41 -5.99 5.49 0.10
N LEU A 42 -5.17 4.57 -0.39
CA LEU A 42 -3.87 4.92 -0.98
C LEU A 42 -4.06 5.70 -2.28
N LEU A 43 -3.37 6.83 -2.38
CA LEU A 43 -3.25 7.61 -3.60
C LEU A 43 -1.91 7.31 -4.26
N VAL A 44 -1.97 6.99 -5.54
CA VAL A 44 -0.80 6.72 -6.37
C VAL A 44 -1.06 7.32 -7.75
N SER A 45 -0.04 7.85 -8.40
CA SER A 45 -0.14 8.23 -9.81
C SER A 45 -0.12 7.00 -10.69
N ARG A 46 -0.55 7.14 -11.95
CA ARG A 46 -0.51 6.05 -12.93
C ARG A 46 0.93 5.59 -13.16
N GLU A 47 1.86 6.53 -13.23
CA GLU A 47 3.28 6.32 -13.45
C GLU A 47 3.91 5.52 -12.31
N THR A 48 3.69 5.95 -11.05
CA THR A 48 4.22 5.26 -9.87
C THR A 48 3.63 3.86 -9.71
N ALA A 49 2.35 3.67 -10.02
CA ALA A 49 1.73 2.34 -9.99
C ALA A 49 2.34 1.39 -11.03
N ALA A 50 2.58 1.88 -12.26
CA ALA A 50 3.19 1.08 -13.31
C ALA A 50 4.62 0.68 -12.97
N GLU A 51 5.41 1.59 -12.38
CA GLU A 51 6.77 1.31 -11.92
C GLU A 51 6.79 0.30 -10.76
N LEU A 52 5.89 0.44 -9.79
CA LEU A 52 5.77 -0.48 -8.66
C LEU A 52 5.44 -1.90 -9.13
N ILE A 53 4.48 -2.05 -10.06
CA ILE A 53 4.10 -3.35 -10.62
C ILE A 53 5.27 -3.97 -11.38
N ARG A 54 5.99 -3.19 -12.21
CA ARG A 54 7.19 -3.68 -12.91
C ARG A 54 8.28 -4.14 -11.94
N THR A 55 8.48 -3.38 -10.86
CA THR A 55 9.48 -3.67 -9.83
C THR A 55 9.17 -4.98 -9.11
N LEU A 56 7.91 -5.17 -8.71
CA LEU A 56 7.43 -6.41 -8.08
C LEU A 56 7.50 -7.64 -9.00
N GLY A 57 7.49 -7.43 -10.32
CA GLY A 57 7.69 -8.51 -11.29
C GLY A 57 9.16 -8.92 -11.51
N TYR A 58 10.12 -8.19 -10.94
CA TYR A 58 11.53 -8.52 -11.10
C TYR A 58 11.94 -9.65 -10.12
N PRO A 59 12.65 -10.70 -10.56
CA PRO A 59 12.96 -11.90 -9.75
C PRO A 59 13.97 -11.68 -8.61
N LYS A 60 14.22 -10.43 -8.21
CA LYS A 60 14.97 -10.07 -6.99
C LYS A 60 14.08 -10.13 -5.75
N PHE A 61 12.77 -10.10 -5.95
CA PHE A 61 11.74 -10.14 -4.91
C PHE A 61 10.92 -11.42 -5.04
#